data_AF-A0A8B9N530-F1
#
_entry.id   AF-A0A8B9N530-F1
#
_cell.length_a   1.000
_cell.length_b   1.000
_cell.length_c   1.000
_cell.angle_alpha   90.00
_cell.angle_beta   90.00
_cell.angle_gamma   90.00
#
_symmetry.space_group_name_H-M   'P 1'
#
loop_
_entity.id
_entity.type
_entity.pdbx_description
1 polymer ?
#
loop_
_entity_poly.entity_id
_entity_poly.type
_entity_poly.pdbx_seq_one_letter_code
_entity_poly.pdbx_strand_id
1 'polypeptide(L)'
;LKIQMYRCQKDLGIVYRTREEIQEVRSKSDPITLLKDRMVNNNLASIEELKEIDVAVRKEIEEAAQFATTDPEPPLEELGNHIYFNEPPFEVRGPNQWIRYKSVS
;
A
#
# COMPACT_ATOMS: atom_id res chain seq x y z
N LEU A 1 -10.21 3.77 7.02
CA LEU A 1 -9.51 4.05 5.74
C LEU A 1 -10.35 5.04 4.92
N LYS A 2 -9.77 6.14 4.41
CA LYS A 2 -10.50 7.10 3.57
C LYS A 2 -10.08 6.86 2.12
N ILE A 3 -11.02 6.57 1.23
CA ILE A 3 -10.76 6.56 -0.21
C ILE A 3 -10.39 7.99 -0.61
N GLN A 4 -9.12 8.15 -0.96
CA GLN A 4 -8.52 9.38 -1.44
C GLN A 4 -8.44 9.21 -2.97
N MET A 5 -9.35 9.83 -3.73
CA MET A 5 -9.53 9.55 -5.18
C MET A 5 -8.38 10.06 -6.07
N TYR A 6 -7.17 10.28 -5.56
CA TYR A 6 -6.06 10.87 -6.33
C TYR A 6 -5.49 9.85 -7.31
N ARG A 7 -4.93 10.32 -8.42
CA ARG A 7 -4.24 9.45 -9.38
C ARG A 7 -2.97 8.86 -8.75
N CYS A 8 -2.18 9.69 -8.08
CA CYS A 8 -0.98 9.35 -7.34
C CYS A 8 -0.78 10.34 -6.17
N GLN A 9 0.13 10.02 -5.24
CA GLN A 9 0.44 10.87 -4.08
C GLN A 9 0.93 12.29 -4.46
N LYS A 10 1.52 12.46 -5.65
CA LYS A 10 1.97 13.75 -6.17
C LYS A 10 0.84 14.61 -6.75
N ASP A 11 -0.29 14.00 -7.07
CA ASP A 11 -1.43 14.70 -7.66
C ASP A 11 -2.32 15.25 -6.56
N LEU A 12 -2.59 16.57 -6.61
CA LEU A 12 -3.51 17.22 -5.68
C LEU A 12 -4.99 16.91 -5.95
N GLY A 13 -5.32 16.25 -7.07
CA GLY A 13 -6.66 15.71 -7.36
C GLY A 13 -7.82 16.71 -7.36
N ILE A 14 -7.53 18.02 -7.41
CA ILE A 14 -8.49 19.14 -7.41
C ILE A 14 -8.36 20.04 -8.65
N VAL A 15 -7.43 19.72 -9.55
CA VAL A 15 -7.16 20.52 -10.76
C VAL A 15 -8.22 20.31 -11.84
N TYR A 16 -8.82 19.12 -11.86
CA TYR A 16 -9.78 18.70 -12.91
C TYR A 16 -11.14 18.24 -12.35
N ARG A 17 -11.34 18.34 -11.03
CA ARG A 17 -12.58 17.99 -10.33
C ARG A 17 -12.67 18.73 -9.01
N THR A 18 -13.88 18.97 -8.53
CA THR A 18 -14.11 19.77 -7.33
C THR A 18 -13.99 18.94 -6.05
N ARG A 19 -13.79 19.61 -4.91
CA ARG A 19 -13.73 18.91 -3.61
C ARG A 19 -15.11 18.41 -3.20
N GLU A 20 -16.14 19.13 -3.61
CA GLU A 20 -17.54 18.85 -3.33
C GLU A 20 -17.97 17.54 -4.01
N GLU A 21 -17.57 17.31 -5.27
CA GLU A 21 -17.85 16.05 -5.99
C GLU A 21 -17.23 14.85 -5.27
N ILE A 22 -15.98 14.97 -4.84
CA ILE A 22 -15.27 13.89 -4.11
C ILE A 22 -15.99 13.59 -2.78
N GLN A 23 -16.43 14.64 -2.07
CA GLN A 23 -17.14 14.47 -0.81
C GLN A 23 -18.53 13.86 -1.02
N GLU A 24 -19.24 14.23 -2.08
CA GLU A 24 -20.55 13.69 -2.43
C GLU A 24 -20.45 12.19 -2.74
N VAL A 25 -19.54 11.79 -3.63
CA VAL A 25 -19.32 10.38 -3.99
C VAL A 25 -18.95 9.56 -2.76
N ARG A 26 -18.08 10.10 -1.90
CA ARG A 26 -17.65 9.42 -0.67
C ARG A 26 -18.76 9.31 0.38
N SER A 27 -19.74 10.21 0.36
CA SER A 27 -20.86 10.16 1.31
C SER A 27 -21.99 9.26 0.81
N LYS A 28 -22.25 9.25 -0.51
CA LYS A 28 -23.36 8.51 -1.11
C LYS A 28 -23.00 7.09 -1.55
N SER A 29 -21.77 6.88 -2.01
CA SER A 29 -21.37 5.68 -2.76
C SER A 29 -20.10 5.02 -2.23
N ASP A 30 -19.79 5.20 -0.94
CA ASP A 30 -18.66 4.51 -0.32
C ASP A 30 -18.94 3.00 -0.19
N PRO A 31 -18.14 2.13 -0.79
CA PRO A 31 -18.42 0.69 -0.86
C PRO A 31 -18.41 0.02 0.52
N ILE A 32 -17.61 0.52 1.46
CA ILE A 32 -17.52 -0.03 2.82
C ILE A 32 -18.80 0.32 3.59
N THR A 33 -19.28 1.55 3.46
CA THR A 33 -20.51 2.03 4.09
C THR A 33 -21.74 1.33 3.49
N LEU A 34 -21.80 1.18 2.16
CA LEU A 34 -22.87 0.45 1.49
C LEU A 34 -22.89 -1.03 1.89
N LEU A 35 -21.73 -1.68 2.00
CA LEU A 35 -21.66 -3.06 2.46
C LEU A 35 -22.12 -3.19 3.91
N LYS A 36 -21.63 -2.31 4.79
CA LYS A 36 -22.03 -2.26 6.20
C LYS A 36 -23.55 -2.13 6.36
N ASP A 37 -24.16 -1.19 5.65
CA ASP A 37 -25.61 -0.97 5.68
C ASP A 37 -26.37 -2.22 5.20
N ARG A 38 -25.94 -2.82 4.08
CA ARG A 38 -26.53 -4.07 3.57
C ARG A 38 -26.39 -5.22 4.56
N MET A 39 -25.24 -5.38 5.23
CA MET A 39 -25.03 -6.48 6.18
C MET A 39 -25.90 -6.33 7.43
N VAL A 40 -26.02 -5.11 7.96
CA VAL A 40 -26.86 -4.82 9.14
C VAL A 40 -28.35 -4.97 8.78
N ASN A 41 -28.79 -4.43 7.64
CA ASN A 41 -30.18 -4.50 7.20
C ASN A 41 -30.64 -5.94 6.92
N ASN A 42 -29.73 -6.82 6.48
CA ASN A 42 -30.02 -8.24 6.27
C ASN A 42 -29.76 -9.11 7.53
N ASN A 43 -29.50 -8.52 8.70
CA ASN A 43 -29.16 -9.22 9.95
C ASN A 43 -28.00 -10.24 9.81
N LEU A 44 -27.05 -9.97 8.92
CA LEU A 44 -25.90 -10.85 8.68
C LEU A 44 -24.74 -10.61 9.65
N ALA A 45 -24.66 -9.41 10.23
CA ALA A 45 -23.62 -9.03 11.19
C ALA A 45 -24.12 -7.89 12.08
N SER A 46 -23.64 -7.85 13.32
CA SER A 46 -23.93 -6.79 14.27
C SER A 46 -23.01 -5.58 14.05
N ILE A 47 -23.48 -4.39 14.44
CA ILE A 47 -22.68 -3.16 14.38
C ILE A 47 -21.41 -3.27 15.24
N GLU A 48 -21.50 -3.99 16.36
CA GLU A 48 -20.38 -4.27 17.27
C GLU A 48 -19.31 -5.14 16.62
N GLU A 49 -19.69 -6.25 15.97
CA GLU A 49 -18.75 -7.14 15.25
C GLU A 49 -18.01 -6.38 14.15
N LEU A 50 -18.71 -5.54 13.38
CA LEU A 50 -18.10 -4.70 12.36
C LEU A 50 -17.11 -3.68 12.94
N LYS A 51 -17.36 -3.20 14.16
CA LYS A 51 -16.47 -2.27 14.85
C LYS A 51 -15.23 -2.99 15.39
N GLU A 52 -15.39 -4.21 15.91
CA GLU A 52 -14.27 -5.06 16.33
C GLU A 52 -13.32 -5.36 15.16
N ILE A 53 -13.87 -5.67 13.98
CA ILE A 53 -13.08 -5.89 12.76
C ILE A 53 -12.31 -4.61 12.38
N ASP A 54 -12.93 -3.41 12.42
CA ASP A 54 -12.23 -2.15 12.11
C ASP A 54 -11.08 -1.89 13.10
N VAL A 55 -11.25 -2.23 14.37
CA VAL A 55 -10.18 -2.11 15.39
C VAL A 55 -9.06 -3.12 15.13
N ALA A 56 -9.40 -4.38 14.84
CA ALA A 56 -8.41 -5.42 14.53
C ALA A 56 -7.58 -5.07 13.29
N VAL A 57 -8.23 -4.64 12.21
CA VAL A 57 -7.56 -4.24 10.96
C VAL A 57 -6.67 -3.01 11.18
N ARG A 58 -7.10 -2.03 11.98
CA ARG A 58 -6.24 -0.88 12.32
C ARG A 58 -4.99 -1.31 13.06
N LYS A 59 -5.12 -2.22 14.01
CA LYS A 59 -3.98 -2.74 14.77
C LYS A 59 -3.00 -3.47 13.84
N GLU A 60 -3.51 -4.33 12.96
CA GLU A 60 -2.69 -5.03 11.96
C GLU A 60 -1.95 -4.06 11.03
N ILE A 61 -2.62 -3.01 10.54
CA ILE A 61 -2.00 -1.98 9.71
C ILE A 61 -0.91 -1.22 10.49
N GLU A 62 -1.14 -0.90 11.76
CA GLU A 62 -0.17 -0.20 12.59
C GLU A 62 1.07 -1.05 12.85
N GLU A 63 0.89 -2.32 13.17
CA GLU A 63 1.97 -3.30 13.34
C GLU A 63 2.76 -3.47 12.02
N ALA A 64 2.08 -3.59 10.89
CA ALA A 64 2.72 -3.70 9.58
C ALA A 64 3.46 -2.41 9.18
N ALA A 65 2.90 -1.24 9.47
CA ALA A 65 3.54 0.04 9.21
C ALA A 65 4.77 0.26 10.09
N GLN A 66 4.70 -0.16 11.36
CA GLN A 66 5.84 -0.12 12.25
C GLN A 66 6.95 -1.04 11.75
N PHE A 67 6.62 -2.29 11.39
CA PHE A 67 7.56 -3.22 10.78
C PHE A 67 8.23 -2.61 9.55
N ALA A 68 7.45 -2.10 8.60
CA ALA A 68 7.96 -1.48 7.37
C ALA A 68 8.84 -0.23 7.60
N THR A 69 8.70 0.44 8.75
CA THR A 69 9.50 1.63 9.10
C THR A 69 10.77 1.24 9.87
N THR A 70 10.73 0.14 10.62
CA THR A 70 11.86 -0.35 11.43
C THR A 70 12.77 -1.32 10.68
N ASP A 71 12.27 -1.93 9.60
CA ASP A 71 13.01 -2.88 8.79
C ASP A 71 14.24 -2.18 8.17
N PRO A 72 15.45 -2.74 8.31
CA PRO A 72 16.65 -2.14 7.76
C PRO A 72 16.60 -2.15 6.24
N GLU A 73 17.19 -1.14 5.63
CA GLU A 73 17.36 -1.10 4.17
C GLU A 73 18.19 -2.32 3.69
N PRO A 74 17.88 -2.85 2.49
CA PRO A 74 18.63 -3.97 1.94
C PRO A 74 20.11 -3.61 1.80
N PRO A 75 21.02 -4.57 2.07
CA PRO A 75 22.45 -4.30 2.01
C PRO A 75 22.89 -3.92 0.60
N LEU A 76 23.81 -2.95 0.49
CA LEU A 76 24.31 -2.45 -0.80
C LEU A 76 24.96 -3.53 -1.68
N GLU A 77 25.39 -4.64 -1.07
CA GLU A 77 25.98 -5.79 -1.78
C GLU A 77 24.96 -6.55 -2.62
N GLU A 78 23.67 -6.51 -2.23
CA GLU A 78 22.57 -7.17 -2.93
C GLU A 78 21.95 -6.31 -4.03
N LEU A 79 22.47 -5.08 -4.23
CA LEU A 79 21.99 -4.16 -5.27
C LEU A 79 21.94 -4.79 -6.67
N GLY A 80 22.91 -5.66 -6.96
CA GLY A 80 23.04 -6.33 -8.25
C GLY A 80 22.26 -7.63 -8.38
N ASN A 81 21.56 -8.11 -7.34
CA ASN A 81 20.88 -9.39 -7.38
C ASN A 81 19.64 -9.37 -8.29
N HIS A 82 19.24 -10.55 -8.75
CA HIS A 82 18.03 -10.81 -9.55
C HIS A 82 17.99 -10.13 -10.94
N ILE A 83 19.15 -9.90 -11.56
CA ILE A 83 19.22 -9.39 -12.94
C ILE A 83 18.85 -10.48 -13.95
N TYR A 84 19.36 -11.69 -13.76
CA TYR A 84 19.03 -12.87 -14.57
C TYR A 84 18.61 -14.02 -13.67
N PHE A 85 17.75 -14.89 -14.18
CA PHE A 85 17.29 -16.08 -13.49
C PHE A 85 18.06 -17.30 -13.97
N ASN A 86 18.55 -18.12 -13.03
CA ASN A 86 19.25 -19.39 -13.30
C ASN A 86 20.57 -19.27 -14.10
N GLU A 87 21.32 -18.19 -13.85
CA GLU A 87 22.64 -17.95 -14.45
C GLU A 87 23.73 -17.95 -13.36
N PRO A 88 25.00 -18.27 -13.70
CA PRO A 88 26.08 -18.21 -12.74
C PRO A 88 26.32 -16.76 -12.26
N PRO A 89 26.81 -16.55 -11.03
CA PRO A 89 27.07 -15.22 -10.52
C PRO A 89 28.07 -14.45 -11.40
N PHE A 90 27.76 -13.20 -11.71
CA PHE A 90 28.60 -12.32 -12.52
C PHE A 90 28.71 -10.92 -11.90
N GLU A 91 29.65 -10.11 -12.39
CA GLU A 91 29.89 -8.75 -11.89
C GLU A 91 29.12 -7.69 -12.68
N VAL A 92 28.44 -6.79 -11.98
CA VAL A 92 27.71 -5.65 -12.52
C VAL A 92 28.49 -4.38 -12.27
N ARG A 93 28.62 -3.54 -13.30
CA ARG A 93 29.35 -2.28 -13.21
C ARG A 93 28.52 -1.22 -12.49
N GLY A 94 29.12 -0.57 -11.49
CA GLY A 94 28.55 0.57 -10.80
C GLY A 94 28.73 1.90 -11.57
N PRO A 95 28.55 3.06 -10.89
CA PRO A 95 28.59 4.38 -11.52
C PRO A 95 29.97 4.76 -12.08
N ASN A 96 31.05 4.11 -11.65
CA ASN A 96 32.39 4.28 -12.21
C ASN A 96 33.04 2.90 -12.53
N GLN A 97 34.24 2.91 -13.13
CA GLN A 97 34.92 1.69 -13.59
C GLN A 97 35.43 0.78 -12.45
N TRP A 98 35.58 1.32 -11.24
CA TRP A 98 36.18 0.61 -10.11
C TRP A 98 35.14 0.02 -9.14
N ILE A 99 33.89 0.49 -9.19
CA ILE A 99 32.80 -0.06 -8.38
C ILE A 99 32.18 -1.23 -9.14
N ARG A 100 32.20 -2.42 -8.53
CA ARG A 100 31.57 -3.64 -9.04
C ARG A 100 30.67 -4.26 -7.98
N TYR A 101 29.48 -4.68 -8.39
CA TYR A 101 28.53 -5.41 -7.55
C TYR A 101 28.45 -6.85 -8.02
N LYS A 102 28.24 -7.79 -7.09
CA LYS A 102 27.96 -9.18 -7.45
C LYS A 102 26.48 -9.30 -7.76
N SER A 103 26.15 -9.96 -8.86
CA SER A 103 24.78 -10.34 -9.21
C SER A 103 24.64 -11.83 -8.98
N VAL A 104 23.76 -12.20 -8.06
CA VAL A 104 23.28 -13.57 -7.90
C VAL A 104 21.84 -13.65 -8.44
N SER A 105 21.54 -14.73 -9.15
CA SER A 105 20.19 -15.03 -9.67
C SER A 105 19.15 -15.21 -8.57
#